data_AF-A0A2W5HCW1-F1
#
_entry.id   AF-A0A2W5HCW1-F1
#
_cell.length_a   1.000
_cell.length_b   1.000
_cell.length_c   1.000
_cell.angle_alpha   90.00
_cell.angle_beta   90.00
_cell.angle_gamma   90.00
#
_symmetry.space_group_name_H-M   'P 1'
#
loop_
_entity.id
_entity.type
_entity.pdbx_description
1 polymer ?
#
loop_
_entity_poly.entity_id
_entity_poly.type
_entity_poly.pdbx_seq_one_letter_code
_entity_poly.pdbx_strand_id
1 'polypeptide(L)' 'MVALFQEFKLQDITLRNRIAIPPMCQYSAIDGVPNDWHLAHYSELARGG' A
#
# COMPACT_ATOMS: atom_id res chain seq x y z
N MET A 1 18.19 17.38 -2.74
CA MET A 1 16.82 16.86 -2.53
C MET A 1 16.81 15.37 -2.89
N VAL A 2 16.23 14.50 -2.07
CA VAL A 2 16.29 13.04 -2.28
C VAL A 2 15.14 12.61 -3.19
N ALA A 3 15.47 12.01 -4.35
CA ALA A 3 14.48 11.65 -5.38
C ALA A 3 13.37 10.69 -4.87
N LEU A 4 13.68 9.84 -3.88
CA LEU A 4 12.74 8.85 -3.33
C LEU A 4 11.49 9.47 -2.69
N PHE A 5 11.61 10.65 -2.06
CA PHE A 5 10.53 11.30 -1.33
C PHE A 5 9.85 12.43 -2.12
N GLN A 6 10.09 12.50 -3.43
CA GLN A 6 9.40 13.44 -4.31
C GLN A 6 8.09 12.84 -4.81
N GLU A 7 7.10 13.70 -5.03
CA GLU A 7 5.84 13.30 -5.64
C GLU A 7 6.04 12.61 -7.00
N PHE A 8 5.12 11.70 -7.31
CA PHE A 8 5.07 11.02 -8.60
C PHE A 8 3.64 11.02 -9.13
N LYS A 9 3.43 11.66 -10.28
CA LYS A 9 2.14 11.68 -10.95
C LYS A 9 2.10 10.58 -12.02
N LEU A 10 1.08 9.73 -11.94
CA LEU A 10 0.79 8.69 -12.93
C LEU A 10 -0.66 8.85 -13.39
N GLN A 11 -0.84 9.28 -14.65
CA GLN A 11 -2.16 9.68 -15.17
C GLN A 11 -2.78 10.75 -14.23
N ASP A 12 -3.98 10.48 -13.70
CA ASP A 12 -4.71 11.39 -12.81
C ASP A 12 -4.39 11.18 -11.31
N ILE A 13 -3.52 10.22 -10.97
CA ILE A 13 -3.17 9.91 -9.58
C ILE A 13 -1.81 10.54 -9.24
N THR A 14 -1.74 11.23 -8.09
CA THR A 14 -0.49 11.74 -7.52
C THR A 14 -0.13 10.94 -6.27
N LEU A 15 1.03 10.29 -6.29
CA LEU A 15 1.65 9.66 -5.13
C LEU A 15 2.51 10.68 -4.40
N ARG A 16 2.45 10.67 -3.07
CA ARG A 16 3.22 11.59 -2.20
C ARG A 16 4.73 11.32 -2.20
N ASN A 17 5.14 10.14 -2.63
CA ASN A 17 6.53 9.71 -2.73
C ASN A 17 6.66 8.57 -3.76
N ARG A 18 7.87 8.06 -3.96
CA ARG A 18 8.18 6.98 -4.92
C ARG A 18 8.30 5.60 -4.26
N ILE A 19 7.76 5.43 -3.05
CA ILE A 19 7.74 4.16 -2.33
C ILE A 19 6.45 3.44 -2.72
N ALA A 20 6.59 2.21 -3.22
CA ALA A 20 5.48 1.33 -3.53
C ALA A 20 5.63 0.06 -2.69
N ILE A 21 4.53 -0.36 -2.06
CA ILE A 21 4.47 -1.64 -1.35
C ILE A 21 4.03 -2.69 -2.38
N PRO A 22 4.84 -3.73 -2.64
CA PRO A 22 4.51 -4.74 -3.65
C PRO A 22 3.34 -5.63 -3.20
N PRO A 23 2.70 -6.36 -4.13
CA PRO A 23 1.72 -7.36 -3.75
C PRO A 23 2.38 -8.48 -2.92
N MET A 24 1.84 -8.74 -1.74
CA MET A 24 2.32 -9.78 -0.82
C MET A 24 1.15 -10.64 -0.35
N CYS A 25 1.15 -11.93 -0.70
CA CYS A 25 0.13 -12.88 -0.26
C CYS A 25 0.15 -13.01 1.26
N GLN A 26 -1.03 -12.85 1.87
CA GLN A 26 -1.20 -13.00 3.31
C GLN A 26 -1.69 -14.41 3.72
N TYR A 27 -2.28 -15.15 2.78
CA TYR A 27 -2.87 -16.47 3.02
C TYR A 27 -3.89 -16.51 4.17
N SER A 28 -4.54 -15.38 4.44
CA SER A 28 -5.47 -15.22 5.58
C SER A 28 -6.93 -15.05 5.17
N ALA A 29 -7.23 -15.05 3.86
CA ALA A 29 -8.60 -14.98 3.37
C ALA A 29 -9.30 -16.34 3.57
N ILE A 30 -10.60 -16.29 3.85
CA ILE A 30 -11.46 -17.48 3.97
C ILE A 30 -12.46 -17.40 2.83
N ASP A 31 -12.56 -18.46 2.02
CA ASP A 31 -13.39 -18.49 0.79
C ASP A 31 -13.16 -17.31 -0.16
N GLY A 32 -11.92 -16.80 -0.20
CA GLY A 32 -11.54 -15.64 -1.01
C GLY A 32 -12.01 -14.29 -0.45
N VAL A 33 -12.62 -14.26 0.73
CA VAL A 33 -13.15 -13.04 1.35
C VAL A 33 -12.11 -12.43 2.30
N PRO A 34 -11.76 -11.15 2.13
CA PRO A 34 -10.95 -10.40 3.09
C PRO A 34 -11.65 -10.30 4.45
N ASN A 35 -10.87 -10.26 5.51
CA ASN A 35 -11.32 -10.19 6.90
C ASN A 35 -10.47 -9.20 7.71
N ASP A 36 -10.67 -9.15 9.03
CA ASP A 36 -10.01 -8.20 9.93
C ASP A 36 -8.48 -8.20 9.84
N TRP A 37 -7.87 -9.33 9.47
CA TRP A 37 -6.43 -9.39 9.19
C TRP A 37 -6.02 -8.41 8.10
N HIS A 38 -6.77 -8.39 7.00
CA HIS A 38 -6.47 -7.56 5.82
C HIS A 38 -6.69 -6.09 6.15
N LEU A 39 -7.75 -5.77 6.91
CA LEU A 39 -8.03 -4.41 7.33
C LEU A 39 -6.91 -3.86 8.20
N ALA A 40 -6.50 -4.60 9.25
CA ALA A 40 -5.41 -4.18 10.13
C ALA A 40 -4.09 -4.07 9.36
N HIS A 41 -3.73 -5.11 8.59
CA HIS A 41 -2.48 -5.18 7.84
C HIS A 41 -2.33 -4.03 6.82
N TYR A 42 -3.35 -3.78 5.98
CA TYR A 42 -3.27 -2.70 5.00
C TYR A 42 -3.33 -1.31 5.63
N SER A 43 -4.05 -1.15 6.75
CA SER A 43 -4.09 0.12 7.48
C SER A 43 -2.73 0.47 8.10
N GLU A 44 -2.02 -0.50 8.65
CA GLU A 44 -0.68 -0.29 9.21
C GLU A 44 0.33 0.10 8.12
N LEU A 45 0.29 -0.58 6.98
CA LEU A 45 1.12 -0.25 5.81
C LEU A 45 0.83 1.16 5.28
N ALA A 46 -0.46 1.51 5.14
CA ALA A 46 -0.87 2.85 4.71
C ALA A 46 -0.47 3.94 5.71
N ARG A 47 -0.47 3.65 7.02
CA ARG A 47 -0.02 4.61 8.04
C ARG A 47 1.50 4.79 8.05
N GLY A 48 2.25 3.75 7.69
CA GLY A 48 3.72 3.79 7.53
C GLY A 48 4.15 4.72 6.40
N GLY A 49 3.29 4.93 5.40
CA GLY A 49 3.35 6.14 4.62
C GLY A 49 2.45 6.28 3.40
#